data_AF-A0A1F9BW22-F1
#
_entry.id   AF-A0A1F9BW22-F1
#
_cell.length_a   1.000
_cell.length_b   1.000
_cell.length_c   1.000
_cell.angle_alpha   90.00
_cell.angle_beta   90.00
_cell.angle_gamma   90.00
#
_symmetry.space_group_name_H-M   'P 1'
#
loop_
_entity.id
_entity.type
_entity.pdbx_description
1 polymer ?
#
loop_
_entity_poly.entity_id
_entity_poly.type
_entity_poly.pdbx_seq_one_letter_code
_entity_poly.pdbx_strand_id
1 'polypeptide(L)'
;MITRCIIRKNEYYDSVFLMRVAKRISGQKGILEAAALMGTEKNKELLSDIGMAGVETSSVRPNDLIIAIMAEDEEALSAVLGNIDHWLNESLGQAGTIPYRTLEEALTHLPHSNLAVISVPGQYASREARKALEHGLNVFLFSDNVPVESEFSLKEFACEKGLIVMGPDCGTAIINGIGIGFANVVRRGPIGVIGSSGTGLQEFTTLVHRFGSGISHAIGTGSRDLSDQVGGITFLSSLEVLDSDRETRVIALLSKPPGPLALQNLIHRIMQCRKPVVTCFLGPKQDPDDANLRYRTARTLDDAASLAVQIATNNPSPHLEDRSFKFQELINRERINKSPEQKYIRGIFAGGTFCYQAQQIFQDAGILVHSNLPLEGNSKLQNPLLSVEHTLIDMGSDEFTSGRPHPMIDSGLRYERILAEAKDPQVSILLLDFILGFNASPDPAGELLPAIAEARGQARKQGGSLSVIASVCGTENDSQNIQQQVKMLEETGVIVFSSSAQAAQFCALLMASSKEKCRV
;
A
#
# COMPACT_ATOMS: atom_id res chain seq x y z
N MET A 1 -30.63 -5.90 18.36
CA MET A 1 -30.06 -5.44 17.09
C MET A 1 -30.96 -4.35 16.53
N ILE A 2 -30.44 -3.15 16.42
CA ILE A 2 -31.17 -1.94 16.04
C ILE A 2 -30.33 -1.20 15.01
N THR A 3 -30.94 -0.83 13.89
CA THR A 3 -30.26 -0.09 12.81
C THR A 3 -30.87 1.29 12.69
N ARG A 4 -30.01 2.33 12.69
CA ARG A 4 -30.43 3.72 12.50
C ARG A 4 -29.58 4.38 11.44
N CYS A 5 -30.24 5.20 10.62
CA CYS A 5 -29.56 6.04 9.65
C CYS A 5 -29.86 7.51 9.90
N ILE A 6 -28.81 8.33 9.82
CA ILE A 6 -28.87 9.78 9.78
C ILE A 6 -28.45 10.24 8.39
N ILE A 7 -29.24 11.15 7.82
CA ILE A 7 -28.90 11.84 6.58
C ILE A 7 -28.69 13.32 6.90
N ARG A 8 -27.50 13.85 6.64
CA ARG A 8 -27.20 15.28 6.73
C ARG A 8 -27.07 15.86 5.33
N LYS A 9 -27.85 16.90 5.05
CA LYS A 9 -27.99 17.45 3.70
C LYS A 9 -26.86 18.42 3.38
N ASN A 10 -26.28 18.27 2.18
CA ASN A 10 -25.20 19.13 1.66
C ASN A 10 -23.97 19.26 2.60
N GLU A 11 -23.64 18.20 3.32
CA GLU A 11 -22.49 18.16 4.21
C GLU A 11 -21.47 17.19 3.62
N TYR A 12 -20.49 17.72 2.89
CA TYR A 12 -19.51 16.92 2.17
C TYR A 12 -18.25 16.71 3.00
N TYR A 13 -17.79 15.46 3.04
CA TYR A 13 -16.52 15.06 3.62
C TYR A 13 -15.78 14.16 2.62
N ASP A 14 -14.44 14.14 2.69
CA ASP A 14 -13.67 13.21 1.88
C ASP A 14 -13.86 11.76 2.36
N SER A 15 -13.76 10.81 1.43
CA SER A 15 -14.03 9.40 1.73
C SER A 15 -13.11 8.84 2.82
N VAL A 16 -11.83 9.22 2.83
CA VAL A 16 -10.85 8.70 3.82
C VAL A 16 -11.22 9.16 5.22
N PHE A 17 -11.61 10.43 5.37
CA PHE A 17 -12.13 10.97 6.61
C PHE A 17 -13.37 10.20 7.07
N LEU A 18 -14.36 10.00 6.20
CA LEU A 18 -15.60 9.29 6.55
C LEU A 18 -15.33 7.84 6.94
N MET A 19 -14.39 7.17 6.26
CA MET A 19 -13.99 5.81 6.59
C MET A 19 -13.35 5.72 7.98
N ARG A 20 -12.55 6.73 8.39
CA ARG A 20 -12.03 6.82 9.78
C ARG A 20 -13.14 7.04 10.79
N VAL A 21 -14.12 7.90 10.48
CA VAL A 21 -15.29 8.13 11.33
C VAL A 21 -16.06 6.83 11.54
N ALA A 22 -16.38 6.12 10.45
CA ALA A 22 -17.08 4.84 10.47
C ALA A 22 -16.34 3.81 11.33
N LYS A 23 -15.02 3.73 11.21
CA LYS A 23 -14.18 2.84 12.02
C LYS A 23 -14.21 3.19 13.51
N ARG A 24 -14.07 4.48 13.86
CA ARG A 24 -14.15 4.94 15.27
C ARG A 24 -15.49 4.61 15.90
N ILE A 25 -16.57 4.80 15.15
CA ILE A 25 -17.93 4.46 15.59
C ILE A 25 -18.08 2.94 15.75
N SER A 26 -17.60 2.16 14.78
CA SER A 26 -17.66 0.69 14.83
C SER A 26 -16.85 0.11 15.99
N GLY A 27 -15.79 0.80 16.44
CA GLY A 27 -15.00 0.40 17.61
C GLY A 27 -15.65 0.67 18.97
N GLN A 28 -16.83 1.31 19.02
CA GLN A 28 -17.51 1.59 20.29
C GLN A 28 -18.23 0.35 20.83
N LYS A 29 -18.28 0.24 22.16
CA LYS A 29 -18.94 -0.90 22.83
C LYS A 29 -20.43 -0.96 22.46
N GLY A 30 -20.88 -2.14 22.01
CA GLY A 30 -22.27 -2.39 21.63
C GLY A 30 -22.63 -1.95 20.21
N ILE A 31 -21.67 -1.45 19.42
CA ILE A 31 -21.84 -1.21 17.99
C ILE A 31 -21.39 -2.46 17.23
N LEU A 32 -22.27 -2.98 16.37
CA LEU A 32 -22.02 -4.15 15.55
C LEU A 32 -21.37 -3.76 14.21
N GLU A 33 -21.84 -2.66 13.63
CA GLU A 33 -21.32 -2.15 12.35
C GLU A 33 -21.70 -0.68 12.17
N ALA A 34 -20.84 0.10 11.53
CA ALA A 34 -21.18 1.46 11.12
C ALA A 34 -20.59 1.81 9.76
N ALA A 35 -21.35 2.61 9.01
CA ALA A 35 -20.96 3.18 7.73
C ALA A 35 -21.16 4.70 7.77
N ALA A 36 -20.15 5.45 7.33
CA ALA A 36 -20.26 6.87 7.06
C ALA A 36 -19.84 7.09 5.60
N LEU A 37 -20.76 7.59 4.77
CA LEU A 37 -20.62 7.59 3.33
C LEU A 37 -21.26 8.84 2.72
N MET A 38 -20.73 9.30 1.59
CA MET A 38 -21.45 10.27 0.75
C MET A 38 -22.58 9.58 0.00
N GLY A 39 -23.70 10.28 -0.23
CA GLY A 39 -24.93 9.77 -0.85
C GLY A 39 -24.87 9.48 -2.36
N THR A 40 -23.75 8.96 -2.84
CA THR A 40 -23.57 8.51 -4.24
C THR A 40 -24.28 7.17 -4.47
N GLU A 41 -24.69 6.87 -5.71
CA GLU A 41 -25.38 5.60 -6.03
C GLU A 41 -24.55 4.37 -5.63
N LYS A 42 -23.24 4.36 -5.93
CA LYS A 42 -22.32 3.28 -5.51
C LYS A 42 -22.32 3.07 -3.99
N ASN A 43 -22.35 4.15 -3.21
CA ASN A 43 -22.38 4.05 -1.75
C ASN A 43 -23.75 3.61 -1.20
N LYS A 44 -24.84 3.91 -1.92
CA LYS A 44 -26.18 3.40 -1.55
C LYS A 44 -26.29 1.89 -1.80
N GLU A 45 -25.69 1.40 -2.88
CA GLU A 45 -25.56 -0.04 -3.15
C GLU A 45 -24.74 -0.71 -2.04
N LEU A 46 -23.60 -0.13 -1.67
CA LEU A 46 -22.75 -0.62 -0.58
C LEU A 46 -23.51 -0.74 0.76
N LEU A 47 -24.34 0.24 1.13
CA LEU A 47 -25.18 0.17 2.34
C LEU A 47 -26.12 -1.03 2.33
N SER A 48 -26.59 -1.43 1.14
CA SER A 48 -27.44 -2.60 0.97
C SER A 48 -26.64 -3.89 1.13
N ASP A 49 -25.42 -3.93 0.59
CA ASP A 49 -24.52 -5.10 0.66
C ASP A 49 -24.05 -5.43 2.09
N ILE A 50 -23.86 -4.41 2.94
CA ILE A 50 -23.50 -4.58 4.35
C ILE A 50 -24.70 -4.92 5.26
N GLY A 51 -25.84 -5.31 4.69
CA GLY A 51 -27.01 -5.72 5.48
C GLY A 51 -27.73 -4.58 6.19
N MET A 52 -27.41 -3.31 5.89
CA MET A 52 -28.14 -2.13 6.38
C MET A 52 -29.34 -1.78 5.47
N ALA A 53 -29.93 -2.81 4.84
CA ALA A 53 -31.09 -2.69 3.96
C ALA A 53 -32.35 -2.36 4.78
N GLY A 54 -32.90 -1.16 4.57
CA GLY A 54 -34.03 -0.62 5.33
C GLY A 54 -33.99 0.90 5.50
N VAL A 55 -32.90 1.53 5.08
CA VAL A 55 -32.75 2.99 5.05
C VAL A 55 -33.40 3.56 3.80
N GLU A 56 -34.33 4.50 3.94
CA GLU A 56 -34.88 5.29 2.82
C GLU A 56 -33.80 6.22 2.23
N THR A 57 -32.99 5.69 1.31
CA THR A 57 -31.93 6.44 0.62
C THR A 57 -32.37 7.04 -0.72
N SER A 58 -33.63 6.80 -1.12
CA SER A 58 -34.20 7.21 -2.42
C SER A 58 -34.18 8.74 -2.64
N SER A 59 -34.25 9.53 -1.56
CA SER A 59 -34.22 10.99 -1.60
C SER A 59 -32.83 11.61 -1.38
N VAL A 60 -31.80 10.77 -1.13
CA VAL A 60 -30.45 11.21 -0.78
C VAL A 60 -29.68 11.60 -2.03
N ARG A 61 -29.00 12.75 -1.99
CA ARG A 61 -28.19 13.28 -3.09
C ARG A 61 -26.70 12.94 -2.90
N PRO A 62 -25.88 12.99 -3.97
CA PRO A 62 -24.43 12.73 -3.88
C PRO A 62 -23.67 13.55 -2.83
N ASN A 63 -24.15 14.76 -2.49
CA ASN A 63 -23.51 15.66 -1.52
C ASN A 63 -24.09 15.54 -0.10
N ASP A 64 -25.01 14.60 0.13
CA ASP A 64 -25.56 14.35 1.45
C ASP A 64 -24.71 13.30 2.18
N LEU A 65 -24.43 13.53 3.45
CA LEU A 65 -23.75 12.57 4.31
C LEU A 65 -24.77 11.55 4.84
N ILE A 66 -24.45 10.27 4.68
CA ILE A 66 -25.18 9.15 5.28
C ILE A 66 -24.33 8.59 6.41
N ILE A 67 -24.91 8.47 7.61
CA ILE A 67 -24.32 7.72 8.73
C ILE A 67 -25.30 6.63 9.13
N ALA A 68 -24.95 5.38 8.86
CA ALA A 68 -25.74 4.20 9.23
C ALA A 68 -25.02 3.43 10.34
N ILE A 69 -25.73 3.11 11.41
CA ILE A 69 -25.18 2.47 12.61
C ILE A 69 -26.08 1.30 12.98
N MET A 70 -25.49 0.13 13.16
CA MET A 70 -26.12 -1.07 13.68
C MET A 70 -25.56 -1.37 15.07
N ALA A 71 -26.43 -1.46 16.07
CA ALA A 71 -26.08 -1.64 17.48
C ALA A 71 -26.79 -2.84 18.10
N GLU A 72 -26.23 -3.36 19.20
CA GLU A 72 -26.82 -4.45 19.99
C GLU A 72 -28.14 -4.01 20.66
N ASP A 73 -28.14 -2.81 21.26
CA ASP A 73 -29.24 -2.19 22.01
C ASP A 73 -29.35 -0.66 21.78
N GLU A 74 -30.42 -0.05 22.32
CA GLU A 74 -30.69 1.40 22.19
C GLU A 74 -29.69 2.26 22.97
N GLU A 75 -29.07 1.73 24.03
CA GLU A 75 -28.17 2.50 24.89
C GLU A 75 -26.84 2.76 24.16
N ALA A 76 -26.27 1.72 23.55
CA ALA A 76 -25.10 1.83 22.69
C ALA A 76 -25.36 2.76 21.49
N LEU A 77 -26.53 2.64 20.86
CA LEU A 77 -26.92 3.50 19.75
C LEU A 77 -27.03 4.97 20.17
N SER A 78 -27.72 5.26 21.28
CA SER A 78 -27.91 6.62 21.80
C SER A 78 -26.58 7.29 22.17
N ALA A 79 -25.64 6.54 22.77
CA ALA A 79 -24.32 7.05 23.13
C ALA A 79 -23.51 7.57 21.92
N VAL A 80 -23.61 6.88 20.79
CA VAL A 80 -22.96 7.30 19.54
C VAL A 80 -23.71 8.46 18.88
N LEU A 81 -25.04 8.33 18.71
CA LEU A 81 -25.85 9.35 18.04
C LEU A 81 -25.80 10.71 18.77
N GLY A 82 -25.77 10.69 20.11
CA GLY A 82 -25.65 11.90 20.94
C GLY A 82 -24.33 12.66 20.77
N ASN A 83 -23.31 12.03 20.18
CA ASN A 83 -21.98 12.60 19.97
C ASN A 83 -21.56 12.62 18.49
N ILE A 84 -22.51 12.51 17.55
CA ILE A 84 -22.21 12.42 16.12
C ILE A 84 -21.34 13.58 15.62
N ASP A 85 -21.58 14.80 16.12
CA ASP A 85 -20.80 15.99 15.78
C ASP A 85 -19.37 15.91 16.32
N HIS A 86 -19.18 15.32 17.49
CA HIS A 86 -17.83 15.09 18.02
C HIS A 86 -17.08 14.13 17.11
N TRP A 87 -17.69 13.00 16.72
CA TRP A 87 -17.08 12.03 15.82
C TRP A 87 -16.72 12.61 14.44
N LEU A 88 -17.50 13.58 13.95
CA LEU A 88 -17.25 14.32 12.70
C LEU A 88 -16.29 15.51 12.85
N ASN A 89 -15.94 15.94 14.07
CA ASN A 89 -15.06 17.09 14.28
C ASN A 89 -13.70 16.73 14.90
N GLU A 90 -13.58 15.57 15.55
CA GLU A 90 -12.38 15.14 16.29
C GLU A 90 -11.13 15.00 15.41
N SER A 91 -11.28 14.88 14.09
CA SER A 91 -10.17 14.81 13.11
C SER A 91 -9.82 16.15 12.44
N LEU A 92 -10.56 17.24 12.67
CA LEU A 92 -10.19 18.58 12.18
C LEU A 92 -9.07 19.23 13.02
N GLY A 93 -8.44 18.46 13.91
CA GLY A 93 -7.28 18.83 14.71
C GLY A 93 -5.97 18.93 13.91
N GLN A 94 -5.94 19.74 12.86
CA GLN A 94 -4.75 20.49 12.45
C GLN A 94 -5.17 21.92 12.10
N ALA A 95 -4.46 22.88 12.70
CA ALA A 95 -4.79 24.30 12.79
C ALA A 95 -5.40 24.96 11.53
N GLY A 96 -6.60 25.55 11.68
CA GLY A 96 -6.96 26.84 11.08
C GLY A 96 -7.25 26.92 9.58
N THR A 97 -7.42 25.80 8.86
CA THR A 97 -7.75 25.85 7.42
C THR A 97 -9.25 26.03 7.19
N ILE A 98 -9.64 27.14 6.55
CA ILE A 98 -11.01 27.37 6.08
C ILE A 98 -11.24 26.46 4.86
N PRO A 99 -12.21 25.54 4.88
CA PRO A 99 -12.52 24.72 3.72
C PRO A 99 -13.14 25.59 2.61
N TYR A 100 -12.58 25.52 1.40
CA TYR A 100 -13.12 26.17 0.20
C TYR A 100 -14.02 25.20 -0.57
N ARG A 101 -15.06 25.70 -1.23
CA ARG A 101 -16.02 24.84 -1.95
C ARG A 101 -15.59 24.53 -3.38
N THR A 102 -14.78 25.40 -3.98
CA THR A 102 -14.26 25.20 -5.33
C THR A 102 -12.76 25.46 -5.41
N LEU A 103 -12.13 24.90 -6.44
CA LEU A 103 -10.71 25.11 -6.71
C LEU A 103 -10.40 26.59 -6.99
N GLU A 104 -11.28 27.26 -7.74
CA GLU A 104 -11.12 28.66 -8.11
C GLU A 104 -11.18 29.59 -6.88
N GLU A 105 -12.08 29.29 -5.95
CA GLU A 105 -12.15 29.98 -4.66
C GLU A 105 -10.86 29.76 -3.86
N ALA A 106 -10.40 28.51 -3.77
CA ALA A 106 -9.16 28.17 -3.08
C ALA A 106 -7.94 28.90 -3.69
N LEU A 107 -7.83 28.95 -5.01
CA LEU A 107 -6.73 29.63 -5.71
C LEU A 107 -6.76 31.15 -5.56
N THR A 108 -7.94 31.74 -5.37
CA THR A 108 -8.05 33.17 -5.05
C THR A 108 -7.38 33.49 -3.71
N HIS A 109 -7.51 32.59 -2.73
CA HIS A 109 -6.92 32.75 -1.40
C HIS A 109 -5.49 32.20 -1.29
N LEU A 110 -5.13 31.22 -2.13
CA LEU A 110 -3.84 30.53 -2.14
C LEU A 110 -3.18 30.60 -3.53
N PRO A 111 -2.85 31.80 -4.05
CA PRO A 111 -2.42 31.99 -5.44
C PRO A 111 -1.04 31.40 -5.77
N HIS A 112 -0.27 30.98 -4.75
CA HIS A 112 1.05 30.36 -4.91
C HIS A 112 1.01 28.84 -4.84
N SER A 113 -0.18 28.23 -4.76
CA SER A 113 -0.33 26.78 -4.80
C SER A 113 0.21 26.24 -6.13
N ASN A 114 0.92 25.11 -6.07
CA ASN A 114 1.56 24.50 -7.24
C ASN A 114 1.19 23.02 -7.43
N LEU A 115 0.38 22.47 -6.52
CA LEU A 115 -0.05 21.08 -6.50
C LEU A 115 -1.52 20.99 -6.03
N ALA A 116 -2.33 20.26 -6.79
CA ALA A 116 -3.67 19.84 -6.38
C ALA A 116 -3.64 18.37 -5.98
N VAL A 117 -4.13 18.05 -4.78
CA VAL A 117 -4.34 16.68 -4.30
C VAL A 117 -5.81 16.32 -4.51
N ILE A 118 -6.09 15.33 -5.34
CA ILE A 118 -7.45 14.98 -5.78
C ILE A 118 -7.76 13.54 -5.34
N SER A 119 -8.80 13.42 -4.52
CA SER A 119 -9.28 12.15 -3.93
C SER A 119 -10.81 12.01 -4.02
N VAL A 120 -11.43 12.60 -5.05
CA VAL A 120 -12.87 12.47 -5.34
C VAL A 120 -13.16 11.11 -5.99
N PRO A 121 -14.43 10.65 -6.08
CA PRO A 121 -14.75 9.41 -6.82
C PRO A 121 -14.23 9.43 -8.26
N GLY A 122 -13.75 8.29 -8.76
CA GLY A 122 -13.06 8.15 -10.05
C GLY A 122 -13.78 8.78 -11.24
N GLN A 123 -15.11 8.65 -11.29
CA GLN A 123 -15.96 9.23 -12.34
C GLN A 123 -15.86 10.77 -12.45
N TYR A 124 -15.47 11.46 -11.37
CA TYR A 124 -15.28 12.91 -11.34
C TYR A 124 -13.81 13.33 -11.37
N ALA A 125 -12.91 12.40 -11.04
CA ALA A 125 -11.49 12.67 -10.82
C ALA A 125 -10.81 13.26 -12.07
N SER A 126 -11.14 12.76 -13.26
CA SER A 126 -10.56 13.27 -14.51
C SER A 126 -10.91 14.74 -14.77
N ARG A 127 -12.16 15.12 -14.48
CA ARG A 127 -12.63 16.50 -14.68
C ARG A 127 -11.92 17.46 -13.73
N GLU A 128 -11.82 17.10 -12.46
CA GLU A 128 -11.15 17.97 -11.47
C GLU A 128 -9.63 18.05 -11.73
N ALA A 129 -9.00 16.95 -12.15
CA ALA A 129 -7.59 16.94 -12.56
C ALA A 129 -7.35 17.86 -13.76
N ARG A 130 -8.22 17.79 -14.78
CA ARG A 130 -8.13 18.65 -15.95
C ARG A 130 -8.22 20.13 -15.58
N LYS A 131 -9.17 20.51 -14.73
CA LYS A 131 -9.30 21.89 -14.23
C LYS A 131 -8.04 22.34 -13.49
N ALA A 132 -7.47 21.50 -12.63
CA ALA A 132 -6.25 21.83 -11.90
C ALA A 132 -5.07 22.11 -12.85
N LEU A 133 -4.90 21.27 -13.88
CA LEU A 133 -3.87 21.47 -14.90
C LEU A 133 -4.09 22.76 -15.71
N GLU A 134 -5.34 23.09 -16.05
CA GLU A 134 -5.69 24.34 -16.73
C GLU A 134 -5.34 25.59 -15.92
N HIS A 135 -5.34 25.47 -14.58
CA HIS A 135 -4.90 26.53 -13.66
C HIS A 135 -3.39 26.47 -13.36
N GLY A 136 -2.62 25.64 -14.06
CA GLY A 136 -1.16 25.58 -13.90
C GLY A 136 -0.68 24.78 -12.69
N LEU A 137 -1.54 23.94 -12.10
CA LEU A 137 -1.17 23.10 -10.96
C LEU A 137 -0.66 21.74 -11.42
N ASN A 138 0.38 21.22 -10.77
CA ASN A 138 0.65 19.79 -10.79
C ASN A 138 -0.50 19.04 -10.11
N VAL A 139 -0.67 17.76 -10.42
CA VAL A 139 -1.75 16.96 -9.85
C VAL A 139 -1.19 15.72 -9.16
N PHE A 140 -1.63 15.49 -7.93
CA PHE A 140 -1.60 14.18 -7.27
C PHE A 140 -3.01 13.60 -7.32
N LEU A 141 -3.21 12.59 -8.15
CA LEU A 141 -4.48 11.94 -8.39
C LEU A 141 -4.51 10.61 -7.64
N PHE A 142 -4.99 10.68 -6.40
CA PHE A 142 -5.19 9.52 -5.53
C PHE A 142 -6.30 8.61 -6.07
N SER A 143 -7.35 9.23 -6.61
CA SER A 143 -8.52 8.55 -7.13
C SER A 143 -8.17 7.46 -8.13
N ASP A 144 -8.75 6.28 -7.92
CA ASP A 144 -8.74 5.16 -8.86
C ASP A 144 -10.06 5.12 -9.67
N ASN A 145 -10.27 4.10 -10.51
CA ASN A 145 -11.43 3.92 -11.40
C ASN A 145 -11.57 5.06 -12.43
N VAL A 146 -10.43 5.54 -12.92
CA VAL A 146 -10.34 6.49 -14.03
C VAL A 146 -10.06 5.71 -15.33
N PRO A 147 -10.80 5.95 -16.43
CA PRO A 147 -10.52 5.32 -17.72
C PRO A 147 -9.08 5.56 -18.20
N VAL A 148 -8.49 4.58 -18.88
CA VAL A 148 -7.09 4.66 -19.33
C VAL A 148 -6.89 5.77 -20.36
N GLU A 149 -7.90 6.03 -21.20
CA GLU A 149 -7.89 7.11 -22.19
C GLU A 149 -7.87 8.49 -21.50
N SER A 150 -8.60 8.61 -20.39
CA SER A 150 -8.58 9.84 -19.58
C SER A 150 -7.24 10.03 -18.89
N GLU A 151 -6.62 8.97 -18.36
CA GLU A 151 -5.26 9.02 -17.80
C GLU A 151 -4.25 9.49 -18.85
N PHE A 152 -4.26 8.87 -20.03
CA PHE A 152 -3.38 9.24 -21.14
C PHE A 152 -3.56 10.72 -21.51
N SER A 153 -4.81 11.15 -21.73
CA SER A 153 -5.13 12.54 -22.09
C SER A 153 -4.69 13.56 -21.04
N LEU A 154 -4.85 13.25 -19.74
CA LEU A 154 -4.42 14.12 -18.65
C LEU A 154 -2.88 14.25 -18.61
N LYS A 155 -2.17 13.12 -18.74
CA LYS A 155 -0.71 13.09 -18.69
C LYS A 155 -0.08 13.75 -19.91
N GLU A 156 -0.65 13.53 -21.10
CA GLU A 156 -0.24 14.21 -22.33
C GLU A 156 -0.41 15.73 -22.18
N PHE A 157 -1.59 16.19 -21.75
CA PHE A 157 -1.85 17.61 -21.53
C PHE A 157 -0.91 18.23 -20.48
N ALA A 158 -0.63 17.50 -19.40
CA ALA A 158 0.31 17.95 -18.38
C ALA A 158 1.73 18.10 -18.95
N CYS A 159 2.19 17.12 -19.73
CA CYS A 159 3.48 17.15 -20.40
C CYS A 159 3.61 18.37 -21.32
N GLU A 160 2.58 18.65 -22.15
CA GLU A 160 2.54 19.84 -23.02
C GLU A 160 2.63 21.16 -22.25
N LYS A 161 2.16 21.18 -21.00
CA LYS A 161 2.18 22.35 -20.11
C LYS A 161 3.41 22.42 -19.22
N GLY A 162 4.32 21.43 -19.27
CA GLY A 162 5.44 21.33 -18.33
C GLY A 162 5.01 21.04 -16.89
N LEU A 163 3.88 20.36 -16.72
CA LEU A 163 3.31 19.93 -15.44
C LEU A 163 3.41 18.41 -15.29
N ILE A 164 3.20 17.92 -14.06
CA ILE A 164 3.21 16.50 -13.72
C ILE A 164 1.83 16.08 -13.19
N VAL A 165 1.34 14.92 -13.66
CA VAL A 165 0.17 14.22 -13.11
C VAL A 165 0.62 12.91 -12.49
N MET A 166 0.75 12.90 -11.17
CA MET A 166 1.01 11.71 -10.36
C MET A 166 -0.29 10.92 -10.20
N GLY A 167 -0.50 9.86 -10.97
CA GLY A 167 -1.72 9.05 -10.94
C GLY A 167 -2.47 9.05 -12.28
N PRO A 168 -3.70 8.51 -12.39
CA PRO A 168 -4.58 7.99 -11.33
C PRO A 168 -4.00 6.83 -10.53
N ASP A 169 -4.66 6.46 -9.43
CA ASP A 169 -4.20 5.40 -8.53
C ASP A 169 -2.76 5.64 -8.04
N CYS A 170 -2.46 6.89 -7.68
CA CYS A 170 -1.19 7.25 -7.05
C CYS A 170 -1.35 7.30 -5.54
N GLY A 171 -0.87 6.25 -4.85
CA GLY A 171 -0.97 6.14 -3.40
C GLY A 171 0.08 6.97 -2.63
N THR A 172 1.26 7.25 -3.19
CA THR A 172 2.42 7.74 -2.42
C THR A 172 3.23 8.75 -3.21
N ALA A 173 3.53 9.89 -2.59
CA ALA A 173 4.60 10.78 -3.04
C ALA A 173 5.27 11.49 -1.85
N ILE A 174 6.52 11.91 -2.03
CA ILE A 174 7.28 12.75 -1.09
C ILE A 174 7.95 13.85 -1.91
N ILE A 175 7.38 15.05 -1.94
CA ILE A 175 7.88 16.15 -2.76
C ILE A 175 8.52 17.19 -1.86
N ASN A 176 9.84 17.40 -2.00
CA ASN A 176 10.59 18.33 -1.16
C ASN A 176 10.41 18.08 0.36
N GLY A 177 10.30 16.80 0.75
CA GLY A 177 10.09 16.38 2.14
C GLY A 177 8.63 16.37 2.60
N ILE A 178 7.68 16.83 1.77
CA ILE A 178 6.25 16.79 2.07
C ILE A 178 5.69 15.46 1.59
N GLY A 179 5.23 14.62 2.52
CA GLY A 179 4.53 13.37 2.21
C GLY A 179 3.08 13.64 1.78
N ILE A 180 2.65 12.99 0.69
CA ILE A 180 1.31 13.11 0.10
C ILE A 180 0.75 11.69 -0.07
N GLY A 181 -0.52 11.50 0.28
CA GLY A 181 -1.16 10.18 0.29
C GLY A 181 -0.63 9.30 1.44
N PHE A 182 -0.35 8.04 1.16
CA PHE A 182 0.30 7.12 2.07
C PHE A 182 1.82 7.27 1.95
N ALA A 183 2.42 8.04 2.86
CA ALA A 183 3.84 8.32 2.86
C ALA A 183 4.43 8.22 4.27
N ASN A 184 5.74 8.02 4.37
CA ASN A 184 6.45 7.90 5.64
C ASN A 184 7.28 9.16 5.92
N VAL A 185 7.52 9.44 7.20
CA VAL A 185 8.37 10.54 7.63
C VAL A 185 9.85 10.14 7.50
N VAL A 186 10.41 10.39 6.32
CA VAL A 186 11.80 10.03 5.97
C VAL A 186 12.75 11.23 6.01
N ARG A 187 14.05 10.97 6.01
CA ARG A 187 15.09 12.02 6.02
C ARG A 187 15.16 12.67 4.65
N ARG A 188 15.45 13.97 4.61
CA ARG A 188 15.90 14.65 3.39
C ARG A 188 17.28 14.12 3.00
N GLY A 189 17.53 13.97 1.71
CA GLY A 189 18.83 13.52 1.22
C GLY A 189 18.92 13.47 -0.30
N PRO A 190 19.98 12.85 -0.83
CA PRO A 190 20.39 13.02 -2.23
C PRO A 190 19.76 12.01 -3.20
N ILE A 191 18.85 11.15 -2.75
CA ILE A 191 18.29 10.07 -3.58
C ILE A 191 16.90 10.48 -4.05
N GLY A 192 16.74 10.61 -5.36
CA GLY A 192 15.43 10.77 -6.00
C GLY A 192 14.89 9.42 -6.40
N VAL A 193 13.59 9.19 -6.26
CA VAL A 193 12.95 7.94 -6.64
C VAL A 193 11.66 8.19 -7.42
N ILE A 194 11.43 7.39 -8.46
CA ILE A 194 10.23 7.38 -9.28
C ILE A 194 9.63 5.98 -9.19
N GLY A 195 8.33 5.90 -8.95
CA GLY A 195 7.68 4.61 -8.79
C GLY A 195 6.25 4.57 -9.31
N SER A 196 5.91 3.53 -10.06
CA SER A 196 4.52 3.21 -10.41
C SER A 196 3.87 2.29 -9.36
N SER A 197 4.34 2.37 -8.11
CA SER A 197 3.87 1.58 -6.97
C SER A 197 3.95 2.42 -5.70
N GLY A 198 2.81 2.54 -4.99
CA GLY A 198 2.75 3.22 -3.70
C GLY A 198 3.58 2.53 -2.62
N THR A 199 3.22 1.28 -2.28
CA THR A 199 3.94 0.53 -1.23
C THR A 199 5.40 0.24 -1.58
N GLY A 200 5.74 0.12 -2.85
CA GLY A 200 7.13 0.03 -3.32
C GLY A 200 7.93 1.29 -3.03
N LEU A 201 7.34 2.48 -3.24
CA LEU A 201 7.95 3.75 -2.84
C LEU A 201 8.11 3.85 -1.33
N GLN A 202 7.10 3.46 -0.55
CA GLN A 202 7.18 3.47 0.91
C GLN A 202 8.33 2.59 1.43
N GLU A 203 8.42 1.35 0.97
CA GLU A 203 9.50 0.45 1.42
C GLU A 203 10.87 0.94 0.98
N PHE A 204 11.04 1.36 -0.28
CA PHE A 204 12.33 1.90 -0.73
C PHE A 204 12.75 3.13 0.09
N THR A 205 11.84 4.08 0.32
CA THR A 205 12.16 5.32 1.03
C THR A 205 12.46 5.09 2.51
N THR A 206 11.73 4.17 3.16
CA THR A 206 11.98 3.77 4.56
C THR A 206 13.26 2.96 4.71
N LEU A 207 13.63 2.13 3.73
CA LEU A 207 14.92 1.43 3.69
C LEU A 207 16.09 2.39 3.50
N VAL A 208 16.01 3.33 2.55
CA VAL A 208 17.01 4.39 2.36
C VAL A 208 17.21 5.19 3.65
N HIS A 209 16.11 5.53 4.33
CA HIS A 209 16.15 6.15 5.64
C HIS A 209 16.86 5.23 6.66
N ARG A 210 16.47 3.97 6.78
CA ARG A 210 17.11 3.02 7.71
C ARG A 210 18.62 2.88 7.46
N PHE A 211 19.04 2.92 6.19
CA PHE A 211 20.44 2.87 5.77
C PHE A 211 21.24 4.16 6.00
N GLY A 212 20.64 5.16 6.65
CA GLY A 212 21.33 6.38 7.06
C GLY A 212 21.38 7.48 6.01
N SER A 213 20.70 7.30 4.86
CA SER A 213 20.58 8.32 3.82
C SER A 213 19.17 8.95 3.82
N GLY A 214 18.82 9.67 2.77
CA GLY A 214 17.53 10.36 2.66
C GLY A 214 17.11 10.64 1.22
N ILE A 215 15.88 11.14 1.10
CA ILE A 215 15.15 11.31 -0.14
C ILE A 215 15.08 12.78 -0.56
N SER A 216 15.39 13.06 -1.82
CA SER A 216 15.18 14.37 -2.45
C SER A 216 13.74 14.50 -2.93
N HIS A 217 13.25 13.51 -3.67
CA HIS A 217 11.85 13.40 -4.09
C HIS A 217 11.48 11.93 -4.25
N ALA A 218 10.26 11.57 -3.90
CA ALA A 218 9.63 10.31 -4.27
C ALA A 218 8.39 10.61 -5.09
N ILE A 219 8.42 10.30 -6.38
CA ILE A 219 7.34 10.65 -7.32
C ILE A 219 6.58 9.38 -7.69
N GLY A 220 5.34 9.28 -7.20
CA GLY A 220 4.40 8.25 -7.61
C GLY A 220 3.79 8.58 -8.96
N THR A 221 3.78 7.64 -9.90
CA THR A 221 3.32 7.91 -11.28
C THR A 221 1.90 7.40 -11.58
N GLY A 222 1.34 6.59 -10.67
CA GLY A 222 0.14 5.79 -10.92
C GLY A 222 0.48 4.39 -11.44
N SER A 223 -0.34 3.40 -11.09
CA SER A 223 -0.06 1.98 -11.30
C SER A 223 0.06 1.57 -12.76
N ARG A 224 -0.65 2.25 -13.66
CA ARG A 224 -0.69 1.97 -15.11
C ARG A 224 0.28 2.80 -15.94
N ASP A 225 1.04 3.71 -15.34
CA ASP A 225 1.86 4.67 -16.10
C ASP A 225 2.84 3.97 -17.04
N LEU A 226 3.51 2.91 -16.57
CA LEU A 226 4.45 2.10 -17.37
C LEU A 226 3.78 0.99 -18.21
N SER A 227 2.47 1.03 -18.40
CA SER A 227 1.81 0.20 -19.42
C SER A 227 2.07 0.76 -20.81
N ASP A 228 1.97 -0.09 -21.84
CA ASP A 228 2.10 0.37 -23.24
C ASP A 228 0.97 1.32 -23.66
N GLN A 229 -0.20 1.25 -23.01
CA GLN A 229 -1.34 2.13 -23.29
C GLN A 229 -1.11 3.57 -22.82
N VAL A 230 -0.37 3.76 -21.70
CA VAL A 230 -0.06 5.09 -21.15
C VAL A 230 1.31 5.58 -21.60
N GLY A 231 2.28 4.67 -21.80
CA GLY A 231 3.58 4.97 -22.41
C GLY A 231 4.61 5.59 -21.47
N GLY A 232 4.40 5.57 -20.16
CA GLY A 232 5.36 6.04 -19.16
C GLY A 232 5.52 7.56 -19.12
N ILE A 233 4.51 8.32 -19.56
CA ILE A 233 4.61 9.79 -19.71
C ILE A 233 5.06 10.44 -18.39
N THR A 234 4.43 10.10 -17.27
CA THR A 234 4.79 10.70 -15.99
C THR A 234 6.15 10.22 -15.51
N PHE A 235 6.47 8.95 -15.71
CA PHE A 235 7.78 8.37 -15.40
C PHE A 235 8.91 9.11 -16.12
N LEU A 236 8.76 9.34 -17.42
CA LEU A 236 9.74 10.01 -18.28
C LEU A 236 9.90 11.49 -17.90
N SER A 237 8.79 12.21 -17.72
CA SER A 237 8.84 13.61 -17.28
C SER A 237 9.46 13.75 -15.88
N SER A 238 9.14 12.83 -14.97
CA SER A 238 9.74 12.79 -13.63
C SER A 238 11.25 12.51 -13.70
N LEU A 239 11.68 11.63 -14.60
CA LEU A 239 13.09 11.32 -14.80
C LEU A 239 13.86 12.54 -15.29
N GLU A 240 13.29 13.35 -16.19
CA GLU A 240 13.89 14.61 -16.62
C GLU A 240 14.03 15.62 -15.48
N VAL A 241 12.99 15.76 -14.65
CA VAL A 241 13.01 16.64 -13.48
C VAL A 241 14.10 16.20 -12.49
N LEU A 242 14.16 14.91 -12.14
CA LEU A 242 15.17 14.40 -11.22
C LEU A 242 16.59 14.43 -11.78
N ASP A 243 16.79 14.23 -13.09
CA ASP A 243 18.10 14.34 -13.74
C ASP A 243 18.61 15.79 -13.78
N SER A 244 17.70 16.77 -13.73
CA SER A 244 18.02 18.20 -13.69
C SER A 244 18.11 18.79 -12.28
N ASP A 245 17.47 18.16 -11.28
CA ASP A 245 17.42 18.66 -9.90
C ASP A 245 18.80 18.69 -9.22
N ARG A 246 19.20 19.78 -8.57
CA ARG A 246 20.55 19.88 -8.00
C ARG A 246 20.73 19.06 -6.72
N GLU A 247 19.65 18.81 -5.98
CA GLU A 247 19.68 18.07 -4.72
C GLU A 247 19.73 16.55 -4.94
N THR A 248 19.16 16.08 -6.07
CA THR A 248 19.21 14.68 -6.48
C THR A 248 20.57 14.32 -7.08
N ARG A 249 21.28 13.36 -6.47
CA ARG A 249 22.57 12.82 -6.96
C ARG A 249 22.45 11.43 -7.56
N VAL A 250 21.48 10.63 -7.10
CA VAL A 250 21.20 9.27 -7.57
C VAL A 250 19.71 9.14 -7.80
N ILE A 251 19.32 8.47 -8.88
CA ILE A 251 17.91 8.26 -9.24
C ILE A 251 17.61 6.76 -9.13
N ALA A 252 16.53 6.42 -8.41
CA ALA A 252 15.99 5.08 -8.36
C ALA A 252 14.66 5.00 -9.12
N LEU A 253 14.45 3.92 -9.87
CA LEU A 253 13.27 3.70 -10.69
C LEU A 253 12.63 2.36 -10.29
N LEU A 254 11.41 2.40 -9.77
CA LEU A 254 10.76 1.24 -9.17
C LEU A 254 9.46 0.91 -9.90
N SER A 255 9.24 -0.36 -10.23
CA SER A 255 7.97 -0.77 -10.84
C SER A 255 7.71 -2.26 -10.69
N LYS A 256 6.45 -2.64 -10.92
CA LYS A 256 6.09 -3.99 -11.39
C LYS A 256 6.64 -4.16 -12.84
N PRO A 257 6.49 -5.31 -13.52
CA PRO A 257 6.98 -5.43 -14.90
C PRO A 257 6.38 -4.34 -15.82
N PRO A 258 7.20 -3.48 -16.45
CA PRO A 258 6.71 -2.50 -17.42
C PRO A 258 6.22 -3.17 -18.70
N GLY A 259 5.37 -2.47 -19.46
CA GLY A 259 5.02 -2.86 -20.82
C GLY A 259 6.26 -2.87 -21.73
N PRO A 260 6.38 -3.78 -22.71
CA PRO A 260 7.56 -3.89 -23.56
C PRO A 260 7.96 -2.58 -24.28
N LEU A 261 6.99 -1.83 -24.81
CA LEU A 261 7.25 -0.56 -25.50
C LEU A 261 7.63 0.53 -24.50
N ALA A 262 6.91 0.61 -23.38
CA ALA A 262 7.24 1.54 -22.30
C ALA A 262 8.66 1.29 -21.75
N LEU A 263 9.04 0.02 -21.56
CA LEU A 263 10.38 -0.37 -21.12
C LEU A 263 11.46 0.06 -22.11
N GLN A 264 11.24 -0.17 -23.41
CA GLN A 264 12.19 0.22 -24.45
C GLN A 264 12.45 1.73 -24.43
N ASN A 265 11.39 2.53 -24.36
CA ASN A 265 11.49 4.00 -24.28
C ASN A 265 12.18 4.46 -22.99
N LEU A 266 11.86 3.81 -21.87
CA LEU A 266 12.46 4.11 -20.58
C LEU A 266 13.97 3.81 -20.57
N ILE A 267 14.39 2.65 -21.08
CA ILE A 267 15.82 2.29 -21.20
C ILE A 267 16.55 3.31 -22.07
N HIS A 268 15.97 3.70 -23.22
CA HIS A 268 16.56 4.72 -24.08
C HIS A 268 16.80 6.04 -23.34
N ARG A 269 15.83 6.48 -22.52
CA ARG A 269 15.97 7.69 -21.70
C ARG A 269 16.96 7.53 -20.55
N ILE A 270 17.00 6.37 -19.89
CA ILE A 270 17.96 6.06 -18.81
C ILE A 270 19.40 6.20 -19.31
N MET A 271 19.68 5.70 -20.52
CA MET A 271 21.01 5.77 -21.13
C MET A 271 21.48 7.20 -21.42
N GLN A 272 20.57 8.18 -21.42
CA GLN A 272 20.86 9.60 -21.60
C GLN A 272 20.96 10.37 -20.28
N CYS A 273 20.68 9.72 -19.14
CA CYS A 273 20.79 10.36 -17.83
C CYS A 273 22.24 10.76 -17.51
N ARG A 274 22.39 11.94 -16.90
CA ARG A 274 23.70 12.43 -16.44
C ARG A 274 24.07 11.80 -15.10
N LYS A 275 23.06 11.50 -14.29
CA LYS A 275 23.19 10.92 -12.95
C LYS A 275 23.12 9.40 -12.96
N PRO A 276 23.76 8.73 -11.99
CA PRO A 276 23.57 7.30 -11.79
C PRO A 276 22.10 6.93 -11.57
N VAL A 277 21.68 5.85 -12.22
CA VAL A 277 20.33 5.29 -12.16
C VAL A 277 20.39 3.86 -11.61
N VAL A 278 19.50 3.57 -10.65
CA VAL A 278 19.22 2.23 -10.14
C VAL A 278 17.80 1.85 -10.53
N THR A 279 17.59 0.72 -11.21
CA THR A 279 16.25 0.18 -11.46
C THR A 279 15.95 -1.00 -10.56
N CYS A 280 14.68 -1.13 -10.17
CA CYS A 280 14.11 -2.35 -9.60
C CYS A 280 12.76 -2.58 -10.24
N PHE A 281 12.76 -3.39 -11.30
CA PHE A 281 11.55 -3.88 -11.94
C PHE A 281 11.31 -5.29 -11.43
N LEU A 282 10.28 -5.47 -10.61
CA LEU A 282 9.98 -6.77 -10.01
C LEU A 282 9.51 -7.75 -11.08
N GLY A 283 10.05 -8.96 -11.11
CA GLY A 283 9.67 -10.04 -12.02
C GLY A 283 10.76 -10.51 -12.99
N PRO A 284 11.29 -9.64 -13.88
CA PRO A 284 12.31 -10.01 -14.86
C PRO A 284 13.50 -10.77 -14.26
N LYS A 285 13.93 -11.85 -14.92
CA LYS A 285 15.03 -12.73 -14.45
C LYS A 285 16.42 -12.31 -14.92
N GLN A 286 16.49 -11.50 -15.96
CA GLN A 286 17.76 -11.05 -16.55
C GLN A 286 17.82 -9.54 -16.49
N ASP A 287 18.99 -9.03 -16.17
CA ASP A 287 19.30 -7.63 -16.35
C ASP A 287 19.26 -7.30 -17.85
N PRO A 288 18.79 -6.11 -18.25
CA PRO A 288 18.91 -5.67 -19.63
C PRO A 288 20.38 -5.62 -20.05
N ASP A 289 20.65 -6.01 -21.30
CA ASP A 289 22.00 -6.06 -21.87
C ASP A 289 22.76 -4.71 -21.77
N ASP A 290 22.03 -3.60 -21.69
CA ASP A 290 22.55 -2.23 -21.62
C ASP A 290 23.04 -1.78 -20.23
N ALA A 291 22.94 -2.64 -19.21
CA ALA A 291 23.38 -2.34 -17.84
C ALA A 291 24.88 -1.98 -17.81
N ASN A 292 25.23 -0.88 -17.14
CA ASN A 292 26.59 -0.34 -17.11
C ASN A 292 26.88 0.38 -15.79
N LEU A 293 28.05 1.02 -15.65
CA LEU A 293 28.45 1.67 -14.39
C LEU A 293 27.45 2.74 -13.89
N ARG A 294 26.76 3.43 -14.82
CA ARG A 294 25.76 4.46 -14.53
C ARG A 294 24.33 3.93 -14.50
N TYR A 295 24.09 2.74 -15.02
CA TYR A 295 22.79 2.09 -15.01
C TYR A 295 22.90 0.70 -14.39
N ARG A 296 22.47 0.59 -13.13
CA ARG A 296 22.49 -0.66 -12.40
C ARG A 296 21.08 -1.14 -12.09
N THR A 297 20.91 -2.43 -12.01
CA THR A 297 19.63 -3.09 -11.73
C THR A 297 19.70 -3.80 -10.38
N ALA A 298 18.54 -3.95 -9.76
CA ALA A 298 18.35 -4.67 -8.52
C ALA A 298 17.11 -5.56 -8.66
N ARG A 299 17.15 -6.73 -8.01
CA ARG A 299 16.04 -7.69 -8.03
C ARG A 299 15.02 -7.45 -6.93
N THR A 300 15.42 -6.80 -5.85
CA THR A 300 14.58 -6.52 -4.68
C THR A 300 14.66 -5.04 -4.31
N LEU A 301 13.63 -4.55 -3.62
CA LEU A 301 13.62 -3.18 -3.09
C LEU A 301 14.76 -2.94 -2.10
N ASP A 302 15.13 -3.95 -1.31
CA ASP A 302 16.28 -3.95 -0.41
C ASP A 302 17.59 -3.71 -1.15
N ASP A 303 17.85 -4.48 -2.19
CA ASP A 303 19.05 -4.34 -3.02
C ASP A 303 19.06 -2.99 -3.73
N ALA A 304 17.91 -2.54 -4.22
CA ALA A 304 17.78 -1.24 -4.89
C ALA A 304 18.11 -0.08 -3.93
N ALA A 305 17.55 -0.10 -2.72
CA ALA A 305 17.80 0.90 -1.71
C ALA A 305 19.25 0.88 -1.25
N SER A 306 19.81 -0.31 -0.98
CA SER A 306 21.21 -0.46 -0.59
C SER A 306 22.15 0.09 -1.66
N LEU A 307 21.92 -0.28 -2.93
CA LEU A 307 22.71 0.18 -4.06
C LEU A 307 22.61 1.69 -4.26
N ALA A 308 21.42 2.26 -4.15
CA ALA A 308 21.22 3.71 -4.23
C ALA A 308 21.99 4.45 -3.12
N VAL A 309 21.97 3.94 -1.88
CA VAL A 309 22.74 4.52 -0.76
C VAL A 309 24.25 4.36 -0.97
N GLN A 310 24.71 3.19 -1.41
CA GLN A 310 26.11 2.96 -1.74
C GLN A 310 26.62 3.97 -2.77
N ILE A 311 25.89 4.15 -3.88
CA ILE A 311 26.26 5.12 -4.92
C ILE A 311 26.20 6.56 -4.39
N ALA A 312 25.18 6.89 -3.59
CA ALA A 312 24.99 8.25 -3.10
C ALA A 312 26.03 8.67 -2.04
N THR A 313 26.61 7.71 -1.33
CA THR A 313 27.55 7.94 -0.22
C THR A 313 29.00 7.58 -0.54
N ASN A 314 29.25 6.82 -1.62
CA ASN A 314 30.52 6.17 -1.92
C ASN A 314 31.06 5.29 -0.78
N ASN A 315 30.18 4.84 0.13
CA ASN A 315 30.52 3.92 1.21
C ASN A 315 30.13 2.48 0.84
N PRO A 316 30.70 1.46 1.51
CA PRO A 316 30.26 0.07 1.35
C PRO A 316 28.76 -0.08 1.54
N SER A 317 28.18 -1.05 0.85
CA SER A 317 26.75 -1.39 0.91
C SER A 317 26.28 -1.42 2.37
N PRO A 318 25.28 -0.61 2.77
CA PRO A 318 24.65 -0.72 4.07
C PRO A 318 23.88 -2.04 4.09
N HIS A 319 24.55 -3.13 4.47
CA HIS A 319 23.89 -4.41 4.59
C HIS A 319 22.92 -4.35 5.77
N LEU A 320 21.66 -4.72 5.53
CA LEU A 320 20.84 -5.26 6.62
C LEU A 320 21.64 -6.42 7.21
N GLU A 321 21.88 -6.40 8.53
CA GLU A 321 22.75 -7.35 9.24
C GLU A 321 22.72 -8.75 8.62
N ASP A 322 23.89 -9.35 8.37
CA ASP A 322 23.98 -10.75 7.94
C ASP A 322 23.42 -11.64 9.06
N ARG A 323 22.13 -11.94 8.95
CA ARG A 323 21.37 -12.75 9.91
C ARG A 323 21.41 -14.22 9.55
N SER A 324 22.27 -14.67 8.64
CA SER A 324 22.32 -16.07 8.18
C SER A 324 22.34 -17.08 9.34
N PHE A 325 23.14 -16.82 10.39
CA PHE A 325 23.17 -17.67 11.59
C PHE A 325 21.86 -17.61 12.40
N LYS A 326 21.35 -16.40 12.69
CA LYS A 326 20.07 -16.21 13.40
C LYS A 326 18.88 -16.80 12.62
N PHE A 327 18.92 -16.74 11.28
CA PHE A 327 17.92 -17.33 10.40
C PHE A 327 17.88 -18.84 10.54
N GLN A 328 19.03 -19.51 10.53
CA GLN A 328 19.08 -20.97 10.65
C GLN A 328 18.56 -21.44 12.01
N GLU A 329 18.89 -20.75 13.10
CA GLU A 329 18.35 -21.06 14.42
C GLU A 329 16.82 -20.91 14.46
N LEU A 330 16.30 -19.79 13.94
CA LEU A 330 14.85 -19.55 13.84
C LEU A 330 14.16 -20.59 12.95
N ILE A 331 14.72 -20.93 11.79
CA ILE A 331 14.19 -21.93 10.88
C ILE A 331 14.09 -23.29 11.58
N ASN A 332 15.16 -23.71 12.27
CA ASN A 332 15.15 -24.97 13.00
C ASN A 332 14.07 -24.97 14.09
N ARG A 333 13.92 -23.86 14.82
CA ARG A 333 12.87 -23.72 15.83
C ARG A 333 11.47 -23.81 15.23
N GLU A 334 11.21 -23.10 14.14
CA GLU A 334 9.88 -23.04 13.51
C GLU A 334 9.49 -24.33 12.79
N ARG A 335 10.46 -25.16 12.38
CA ARG A 335 10.16 -26.50 11.82
C ARG A 335 9.71 -27.50 12.88
N ILE A 336 9.99 -27.26 14.16
CA ILE A 336 9.56 -28.12 15.25
C ILE A 336 8.04 -28.01 15.44
N ASN A 337 7.39 -29.12 15.79
CA ASN A 337 5.94 -29.20 16.04
C ASN A 337 5.05 -28.83 14.84
N LYS A 338 5.57 -28.89 13.62
CA LYS A 338 4.75 -28.91 12.40
C LYS A 338 4.11 -30.28 12.24
N SER A 339 2.82 -30.33 11.91
CA SER A 339 2.18 -31.59 11.52
C SER A 339 2.63 -32.00 10.11
N PRO A 340 2.56 -33.30 9.74
CA PRO A 340 2.89 -33.75 8.38
C PRO A 340 1.97 -33.18 7.28
N GLU A 341 0.80 -32.65 7.66
CA GLU A 341 -0.18 -32.06 6.76
C GLU A 341 0.14 -30.59 6.43
N GLN A 342 0.88 -29.90 7.31
CA GLN A 342 1.26 -28.49 7.16
C GLN A 342 2.31 -28.30 6.07
N LYS A 343 1.86 -27.85 4.90
CA LYS A 343 2.66 -27.76 3.67
C LYS A 343 2.66 -26.38 3.05
N TYR A 344 1.64 -25.56 3.30
CA TYR A 344 1.41 -24.40 2.47
C TYR A 344 1.68 -23.07 3.16
N ILE A 345 1.94 -22.06 2.32
CA ILE A 345 2.10 -20.66 2.69
C ILE A 345 0.78 -19.95 2.38
N ARG A 346 0.32 -19.07 3.27
CA ARG A 346 -0.75 -18.10 3.05
C ARG A 346 -0.20 -16.70 3.26
N GLY A 347 -0.11 -15.92 2.20
CA GLY A 347 0.27 -14.51 2.26
C GLY A 347 -0.96 -13.62 2.19
N ILE A 348 -1.15 -12.73 3.16
CA ILE A 348 -2.27 -11.80 3.20
C ILE A 348 -1.69 -10.39 3.29
N PHE A 349 -1.55 -9.75 2.13
CA PHE A 349 -0.85 -8.47 1.99
C PHE A 349 -1.81 -7.30 1.95
N ALA A 350 -1.48 -6.22 2.65
CA ALA A 350 -2.06 -4.90 2.44
C ALA A 350 -1.35 -4.14 1.31
N GLY A 351 -0.06 -4.42 1.09
CA GLY A 351 0.76 -3.81 0.05
C GLY A 351 0.92 -4.69 -1.18
N GLY A 352 0.32 -4.28 -2.30
CA GLY A 352 0.38 -5.06 -3.54
C GLY A 352 1.79 -5.28 -4.09
N THR A 353 2.73 -4.35 -3.88
CA THR A 353 4.12 -4.57 -4.30
C THR A 353 4.85 -5.56 -3.41
N PHE A 354 4.49 -5.66 -2.14
CA PHE A 354 5.06 -6.67 -1.25
C PHE A 354 4.56 -8.06 -1.65
N CYS A 355 3.30 -8.17 -2.05
CA CYS A 355 2.74 -9.39 -2.63
C CYS A 355 3.51 -9.79 -3.91
N TYR A 356 3.74 -8.85 -4.85
CA TYR A 356 4.52 -9.11 -6.07
C TYR A 356 5.97 -9.52 -5.79
N GLN A 357 6.64 -8.84 -4.85
CA GLN A 357 8.01 -9.17 -4.47
C GLN A 357 8.10 -10.55 -3.81
N ALA A 358 7.14 -10.91 -2.95
CA ALA A 358 7.05 -12.24 -2.36
C ALA A 358 6.83 -13.32 -3.42
N GLN A 359 5.97 -13.07 -4.41
CA GLN A 359 5.77 -13.96 -5.56
C GLN A 359 7.08 -14.21 -6.32
N GLN A 360 7.84 -13.16 -6.63
CA GLN A 360 9.15 -13.28 -7.30
C GLN A 360 10.14 -14.10 -6.47
N ILE A 361 10.25 -13.81 -5.16
CA ILE A 361 11.18 -14.51 -4.26
C ILE A 361 10.83 -15.99 -4.16
N PHE A 362 9.54 -16.34 -4.09
CA PHE A 362 9.12 -17.74 -4.08
C PHE A 362 9.38 -18.44 -5.41
N GLN A 363 9.12 -17.79 -6.55
CA GLN A 363 9.47 -18.34 -7.87
C GLN A 363 10.98 -18.59 -8.01
N ASP A 364 11.81 -17.64 -7.57
CA ASP A 364 13.27 -17.78 -7.60
C ASP A 364 13.76 -18.94 -6.69
N ALA A 365 12.99 -19.27 -5.65
CA ALA A 365 13.21 -20.44 -4.79
C ALA A 365 12.54 -21.74 -5.30
N GLY A 366 11.92 -21.73 -6.49
CA GLY A 366 11.23 -22.89 -7.07
C GLY A 366 9.87 -23.23 -6.42
N ILE A 367 9.28 -22.29 -5.67
CA ILE A 367 7.97 -22.41 -5.04
C ILE A 367 6.95 -21.67 -5.90
N LEU A 368 6.07 -22.41 -6.58
CA LEU A 368 4.96 -21.84 -7.32
C LEU A 368 3.82 -21.47 -6.38
N VAL A 369 3.17 -20.35 -6.65
CA VAL A 369 2.05 -19.85 -5.83
C VAL A 369 0.85 -19.48 -6.69
N HIS A 370 -0.31 -19.45 -6.04
CA HIS A 370 -1.54 -18.88 -6.56
C HIS A 370 -1.70 -17.44 -6.07
N SER A 371 -2.21 -16.55 -6.92
CA SER A 371 -2.50 -15.17 -6.53
C SER A 371 -3.73 -14.61 -7.24
N ASN A 372 -4.36 -13.61 -6.63
CA ASN A 372 -5.36 -12.78 -7.28
C ASN A 372 -4.71 -11.83 -8.32
N LEU A 373 -3.45 -11.45 -8.17
CA LEU A 373 -2.70 -10.69 -9.18
C LEU A 373 -1.36 -11.39 -9.44
N PRO A 374 -1.37 -12.48 -10.23
CA PRO A 374 -0.19 -13.32 -10.41
C PRO A 374 0.89 -12.61 -11.24
N LEU A 375 2.12 -12.67 -10.75
CA LEU A 375 3.31 -12.48 -11.56
C LEU A 375 3.38 -13.58 -12.63
N GLU A 376 3.91 -13.27 -13.82
CA GLU A 376 4.07 -14.25 -14.89
C GLU A 376 4.76 -15.54 -14.39
N GLY A 377 4.20 -16.70 -14.74
CA GLY A 377 4.63 -18.01 -14.26
C GLY A 377 3.91 -18.52 -13.00
N ASN A 378 3.20 -17.66 -12.26
CA ASN A 378 2.31 -18.08 -11.17
C ASN A 378 0.88 -18.32 -11.65
N SER A 379 0.09 -19.00 -10.82
CA SER A 379 -1.30 -19.35 -11.12
C SER A 379 -2.28 -18.26 -10.69
N LYS A 380 -3.23 -17.90 -11.54
CA LYS A 380 -4.37 -17.05 -11.16
C LYS A 380 -5.35 -17.85 -10.29
N LEU A 381 -5.83 -17.26 -9.21
CA LEU A 381 -6.94 -17.83 -8.43
C LEU A 381 -8.26 -17.73 -9.20
N GLN A 382 -9.04 -18.81 -9.19
CA GLN A 382 -10.40 -18.80 -9.75
C GLN A 382 -11.36 -18.00 -8.86
N ASN A 383 -11.23 -18.13 -7.54
CA ASN A 383 -11.95 -17.34 -6.56
C ASN A 383 -10.94 -16.68 -5.59
N PRO A 384 -10.80 -15.34 -5.62
CA PRO A 384 -9.90 -14.59 -4.74
C PRO A 384 -10.16 -14.82 -3.24
N LEU A 385 -11.37 -15.23 -2.86
CA LEU A 385 -11.78 -15.51 -1.49
C LEU A 385 -11.34 -16.89 -0.98
N LEU A 386 -10.91 -17.78 -1.87
CA LEU A 386 -10.57 -19.17 -1.54
C LEU A 386 -9.12 -19.45 -1.89
N SER A 387 -8.29 -19.69 -0.88
CA SER A 387 -6.90 -20.10 -1.06
C SER A 387 -6.79 -21.57 -1.45
N VAL A 388 -5.79 -21.88 -2.28
CA VAL A 388 -5.40 -23.25 -2.66
C VAL A 388 -3.87 -23.36 -2.64
N GLU A 389 -3.35 -24.47 -2.15
CA GLU A 389 -1.90 -24.73 -2.05
C GLU A 389 -1.12 -23.51 -1.56
N HIS A 390 0.04 -23.13 -2.08
CA HIS A 390 0.63 -21.83 -1.72
C HIS A 390 -0.20 -20.70 -2.33
N THR A 391 -0.70 -19.77 -1.51
CA THR A 391 -1.52 -18.64 -1.99
C THR A 391 -1.01 -17.33 -1.41
N LEU A 392 -0.85 -16.30 -2.26
CA LEU A 392 -0.55 -14.92 -1.88
C LEU A 392 -1.64 -13.99 -2.40
N ILE A 393 -2.28 -13.25 -1.50
CA ILE A 393 -3.36 -12.32 -1.82
C ILE A 393 -2.90 -10.89 -1.62
N ASP A 394 -3.04 -10.07 -2.65
CA ASP A 394 -3.05 -8.62 -2.55
C ASP A 394 -4.47 -8.16 -2.14
N MET A 395 -4.67 -7.86 -0.87
CA MET A 395 -5.97 -7.39 -0.36
C MET A 395 -6.22 -5.91 -0.69
N GLY A 396 -5.24 -5.22 -1.29
CA GLY A 396 -5.35 -3.83 -1.73
C GLY A 396 -6.00 -3.68 -3.11
N SER A 397 -6.19 -4.78 -3.85
CA SER A 397 -6.81 -4.75 -5.17
C SER A 397 -8.29 -4.40 -5.13
N ASP A 398 -8.80 -3.89 -6.26
CA ASP A 398 -10.17 -3.39 -6.42
C ASP A 398 -11.26 -4.37 -5.97
N GLU A 399 -11.02 -5.68 -6.13
CA GLU A 399 -11.95 -6.73 -5.72
C GLU A 399 -12.20 -6.77 -4.21
N PHE A 400 -11.28 -6.24 -3.40
CA PHE A 400 -11.39 -6.14 -1.94
C PHE A 400 -11.71 -4.73 -1.47
N THR A 401 -11.42 -3.70 -2.27
CA THR A 401 -11.51 -2.29 -1.88
C THR A 401 -12.68 -1.54 -2.54
N SER A 402 -13.40 -2.17 -3.47
CA SER A 402 -14.60 -1.54 -4.03
C SER A 402 -15.67 -1.31 -2.96
N GLY A 403 -15.91 -0.04 -2.64
CA GLY A 403 -16.85 0.36 -1.58
C GLY A 403 -16.35 0.05 -0.17
N ARG A 404 -15.10 -0.38 0.00
CA ARG A 404 -14.53 -0.68 1.32
C ARG A 404 -13.21 0.05 1.51
N PRO A 405 -12.78 0.28 2.75
CA PRO A 405 -11.46 0.84 2.97
C PRO A 405 -10.34 -0.04 2.45
N HIS A 406 -9.30 0.62 1.92
CA HIS A 406 -8.05 -0.04 1.61
C HIS A 406 -7.48 -0.68 2.89
N PRO A 407 -6.88 -1.88 2.83
CA PRO A 407 -6.37 -2.62 3.99
C PRO A 407 -5.29 -1.91 4.82
N MET A 408 -4.70 -0.83 4.28
CA MET A 408 -3.78 0.03 5.03
C MET A 408 -4.51 1.00 5.98
N ILE A 409 -5.77 1.34 5.70
CA ILE A 409 -6.62 2.19 6.55
C ILE A 409 -7.39 1.32 7.55
N ASP A 410 -7.91 0.18 7.09
CA ASP A 410 -8.74 -0.73 7.88
C ASP A 410 -8.35 -2.19 7.69
N SER A 411 -8.11 -2.89 8.79
CA SER A 411 -7.64 -4.28 8.73
C SER A 411 -8.77 -5.32 8.77
N GLY A 412 -10.05 -4.93 8.73
CA GLY A 412 -11.19 -5.84 8.94
C GLY A 412 -11.21 -7.04 8.00
N LEU A 413 -11.05 -6.82 6.69
CA LEU A 413 -10.99 -7.94 5.73
C LEU A 413 -9.76 -8.82 5.92
N ARG A 414 -8.64 -8.24 6.34
CA ARG A 414 -7.43 -9.02 6.66
C ARG A 414 -7.63 -9.85 7.91
N TYR A 415 -8.29 -9.30 8.93
CA TYR A 415 -8.67 -10.00 10.15
C TYR A 415 -9.50 -11.24 9.83
N GLU A 416 -10.59 -11.08 9.07
CA GLU A 416 -11.45 -12.18 8.63
C GLU A 416 -10.68 -13.22 7.81
N ARG A 417 -9.82 -12.75 6.88
CA ARG A 417 -9.03 -13.65 6.04
C ARG A 417 -8.03 -14.47 6.86
N ILE A 418 -7.38 -13.89 7.86
CA ILE A 418 -6.46 -14.62 8.76
C ILE A 418 -7.21 -15.76 9.47
N LEU A 419 -8.40 -15.50 9.99
CA LEU A 419 -9.21 -16.52 10.65
C LEU A 419 -9.73 -17.58 9.68
N ALA A 420 -10.04 -17.21 8.44
CA ALA A 420 -10.45 -18.15 7.40
C ALA A 420 -9.31 -19.12 7.05
N GLU A 421 -8.08 -18.61 6.86
CA GLU A 421 -6.91 -19.45 6.57
C GLU A 421 -6.55 -20.38 7.73
N ALA A 422 -6.75 -19.95 8.97
CA ALA A 422 -6.47 -20.77 10.15
C ALA A 422 -7.33 -22.04 10.27
N LYS A 423 -8.44 -22.10 9.53
CA LYS A 423 -9.31 -23.29 9.47
C LYS A 423 -8.69 -24.43 8.67
N ASP A 424 -7.79 -24.14 7.74
CA ASP A 424 -7.13 -25.13 6.91
C ASP A 424 -5.90 -25.73 7.66
N PRO A 425 -5.94 -27.02 8.06
CA PRO A 425 -4.84 -27.65 8.80
C PRO A 425 -3.56 -27.81 7.95
N GLN A 426 -3.63 -27.61 6.63
CA GLN A 426 -2.48 -27.68 5.74
C GLN A 426 -1.64 -26.40 5.75
N VAL A 427 -2.09 -25.33 6.41
CA VAL A 427 -1.36 -24.07 6.48
C VAL A 427 -0.20 -24.19 7.46
N SER A 428 1.01 -24.04 6.94
CA SER A 428 2.25 -24.04 7.73
C SER A 428 2.69 -22.63 8.09
N ILE A 429 2.57 -21.69 7.14
CA ILE A 429 3.09 -20.33 7.26
C ILE A 429 1.99 -19.33 6.93
N LEU A 430 1.84 -18.32 7.79
CA LEU A 430 1.10 -17.10 7.52
C LEU A 430 2.09 -15.96 7.33
N LEU A 431 2.08 -15.31 6.16
CA LEU A 431 2.95 -14.18 5.81
C LEU A 431 2.12 -12.90 5.74
N LEU A 432 2.51 -11.89 6.53
CA LEU A 432 1.79 -10.63 6.67
C LEU A 432 2.72 -9.43 6.47
N ASP A 433 2.14 -8.29 6.17
CA ASP A 433 2.80 -6.99 6.11
C ASP A 433 2.04 -5.94 6.94
N PHE A 434 2.79 -4.99 7.49
CA PHE A 434 2.26 -3.85 8.23
C PHE A 434 2.92 -2.58 7.68
N ILE A 435 2.10 -1.63 7.25
CA ILE A 435 2.57 -0.38 6.64
C ILE A 435 2.16 0.78 7.53
N LEU A 436 3.16 1.55 7.96
CA LEU A 436 2.99 2.74 8.79
C LEU A 436 3.01 4.01 7.94
N GLY A 437 2.89 5.16 8.59
CA GLY A 437 2.99 6.47 7.96
C GLY A 437 1.63 7.17 7.82
N PHE A 438 1.64 8.26 7.08
CA PHE A 438 0.45 9.08 6.84
C PHE A 438 -0.67 8.25 6.23
N ASN A 439 -1.88 8.56 6.69
CA ASN A 439 -3.13 7.97 6.26
C ASN A 439 -3.35 6.47 6.50
N ALA A 440 -2.31 5.71 6.89
CA ALA A 440 -2.46 4.35 7.39
C ALA A 440 -3.20 4.32 8.74
N SER A 441 -3.62 3.12 9.16
CA SER A 441 -4.17 2.89 10.50
C SER A 441 -3.25 3.48 11.59
N PRO A 442 -3.83 4.02 12.68
CA PRO A 442 -3.04 4.46 13.84
C PRO A 442 -2.41 3.30 14.62
N ASP A 443 -2.92 2.07 14.51
CA ASP A 443 -2.41 0.88 15.20
C ASP A 443 -2.59 -0.39 14.33
N PRO A 444 -1.86 -0.50 13.20
CA PRO A 444 -2.06 -1.59 12.25
C PRO A 444 -1.71 -2.96 12.82
N ALA A 445 -0.72 -3.06 13.71
CA ALA A 445 -0.41 -4.33 14.39
C ALA A 445 -1.53 -4.71 15.35
N GLY A 446 -1.94 -3.80 16.25
CA GLY A 446 -2.95 -4.05 17.27
C GLY A 446 -4.28 -4.55 16.71
N GLU A 447 -4.69 -4.04 15.54
CA GLU A 447 -5.90 -4.48 14.84
C GLU A 447 -5.88 -5.96 14.43
N LEU A 448 -4.71 -6.55 14.16
CA LEU A 448 -4.59 -7.94 13.70
C LEU A 448 -4.10 -8.91 14.76
N LEU A 449 -3.59 -8.43 15.91
CA LEU A 449 -3.10 -9.30 16.98
C LEU A 449 -4.13 -10.35 17.45
N PRO A 450 -5.42 -10.02 17.67
CA PRO A 450 -6.38 -11.02 18.13
C PRO A 450 -6.57 -12.16 17.12
N ALA A 451 -6.70 -11.83 15.83
CA ALA A 451 -6.82 -12.83 14.77
C ALA A 451 -5.56 -13.69 14.65
N ILE A 452 -4.37 -13.10 14.79
CA ILE A 452 -3.09 -13.84 14.79
C ILE A 452 -3.03 -14.81 15.97
N ALA A 453 -3.39 -14.36 17.17
CA ALA A 453 -3.38 -15.19 18.37
C ALA A 453 -4.38 -16.35 18.25
N GLU A 454 -5.59 -16.09 17.74
CA GLU A 454 -6.61 -17.10 17.48
C GLU A 454 -6.15 -18.13 16.44
N ALA A 455 -5.61 -17.67 15.31
CA ALA A 455 -5.11 -18.54 14.25
C ALA A 455 -4.02 -19.50 14.74
N ARG A 456 -3.07 -18.99 15.55
CA ARG A 456 -2.03 -19.83 16.17
C ARG A 456 -2.62 -20.81 17.18
N GLY A 457 -3.61 -20.38 17.97
CA GLY A 457 -4.34 -21.23 18.89
C GLY A 457 -5.07 -22.38 18.18
N GLN A 458 -5.68 -22.09 17.03
CA GLN A 458 -6.38 -23.08 16.20
C GLN A 458 -5.41 -24.13 15.64
N ALA A 459 -4.28 -23.71 15.09
CA ALA A 459 -3.26 -24.65 14.60
C ALA A 459 -2.75 -25.59 15.72
N ARG A 460 -2.57 -25.08 16.95
CA ARG A 460 -2.22 -25.91 18.11
C ARG A 460 -3.31 -26.93 18.46
N LYS A 461 -4.58 -26.53 18.42
CA LYS A 461 -5.72 -27.44 18.65
C LYS A 461 -5.79 -28.55 17.58
N GLN A 462 -5.33 -28.28 16.36
CA GLN A 462 -5.21 -29.24 15.27
C GLN A 462 -3.94 -30.11 15.34
N GLY A 463 -3.11 -29.95 16.38
CA GLY A 463 -1.89 -30.74 16.57
C GLY A 463 -0.67 -30.25 15.79
N GLY A 464 -0.71 -29.04 15.23
CA GLY A 464 0.39 -28.41 14.52
C GLY A 464 0.85 -27.09 15.16
N SER A 465 1.66 -26.34 14.42
CA SER A 465 2.15 -25.01 14.83
C SER A 465 2.11 -24.07 13.64
N LEU A 466 1.39 -22.95 13.74
CA LEU A 466 1.37 -21.92 12.71
C LEU A 466 2.55 -20.94 12.93
N SER A 467 3.45 -20.88 11.94
CA SER A 467 4.50 -19.85 11.94
C SER A 467 3.93 -18.60 11.30
N VAL A 468 3.97 -17.50 12.03
CA VAL A 468 3.50 -16.19 11.55
C VAL A 468 4.72 -15.33 11.33
N ILE A 469 4.90 -14.88 10.09
CA ILE A 469 6.01 -14.06 9.66
C ILE A 469 5.45 -12.74 9.17
N ALA A 470 6.07 -11.64 9.58
CA ALA A 470 5.64 -10.31 9.21
C ALA A 470 6.80 -9.40 8.80
N SER A 471 6.51 -8.41 7.95
CA SER A 471 7.38 -7.25 7.75
C SER A 471 6.70 -5.97 8.20
N VAL A 472 7.45 -5.02 8.77
CA VAL A 472 6.94 -3.69 9.16
C VAL A 472 7.66 -2.61 8.35
N CYS A 473 6.92 -1.96 7.45
CA CYS A 473 7.38 -0.85 6.61
C CYS A 473 7.05 0.49 7.29
N GLY A 474 8.08 1.24 7.68
CA GLY A 474 7.94 2.54 8.35
C GLY A 474 9.25 3.04 8.97
N THR A 475 9.17 4.18 9.65
CA THR A 475 10.29 4.81 10.36
C THR A 475 9.97 5.07 11.82
N GLU A 476 10.98 5.42 12.61
CA GLU A 476 10.84 5.91 13.98
C GLU A 476 10.08 7.25 14.08
N ASN A 477 9.93 7.97 12.97
CA ASN A 477 9.29 9.29 12.94
C ASN A 477 7.81 9.21 12.52
N ASP A 478 7.31 8.03 12.15
CA ASP A 478 5.89 7.82 11.86
C ASP A 478 5.08 7.80 13.17
N SER A 479 3.84 8.32 13.12
CA SER A 479 2.99 8.48 14.32
C SER A 479 2.65 7.17 15.04
N GLN A 480 2.71 6.04 14.34
CA GLN A 480 2.38 4.72 14.88
C GLN A 480 3.47 4.14 15.81
N ASN A 481 4.67 4.73 15.84
CA ASN A 481 5.84 4.23 16.58
C ASN A 481 6.23 2.79 16.17
N ILE A 482 7.17 2.68 15.23
CA ILE A 482 7.59 1.39 14.68
C ILE A 482 8.10 0.41 15.76
N GLN A 483 8.82 0.89 16.79
CA GLN A 483 9.34 0.02 17.85
C GLN A 483 8.21 -0.62 18.66
N GLN A 484 7.15 0.14 18.95
CA GLN A 484 5.98 -0.37 19.65
C GLN A 484 5.24 -1.41 18.79
N GLN A 485 5.00 -1.11 17.51
CA GLN A 485 4.33 -2.03 16.58
C GLN A 485 5.08 -3.37 16.43
N VAL A 486 6.41 -3.31 16.28
CA VAL A 486 7.28 -4.51 16.23
C VAL A 486 7.21 -5.29 17.52
N LYS A 487 7.35 -4.62 18.68
CA LYS A 487 7.32 -5.27 19.99
C LYS A 487 6.00 -6.02 20.23
N MET A 488 4.87 -5.40 19.89
CA MET A 488 3.53 -6.00 20.01
C MET A 488 3.40 -7.32 19.21
N LEU A 489 3.93 -7.34 17.98
CA LEU A 489 3.96 -8.53 17.14
C LEU A 489 4.86 -9.62 17.73
N GLU A 490 6.09 -9.26 18.14
CA GLU A 490 7.06 -10.19 18.72
C GLU A 490 6.57 -10.82 20.02
N GLU A 491 5.91 -10.05 20.90
CA GLU A 491 5.30 -10.56 22.14
C GLU A 491 4.17 -11.57 21.87
N THR A 492 3.50 -11.46 20.72
CA THR A 492 2.52 -12.43 20.23
C THR A 492 3.17 -13.60 19.48
N GLY A 493 4.51 -13.67 19.48
CA GLY A 493 5.31 -14.72 18.87
C GLY A 493 5.35 -14.70 17.34
N VAL A 494 5.09 -13.55 16.73
CA VAL A 494 5.32 -13.29 15.30
C VAL A 494 6.81 -13.06 15.07
N ILE A 495 7.36 -13.59 13.97
CA ILE A 495 8.73 -13.29 13.55
C ILE A 495 8.70 -12.07 12.65
N VAL A 496 9.30 -10.97 13.11
CA VAL A 496 9.24 -9.69 12.42
C VAL A 496 10.54 -9.37 11.68
N PHE A 497 10.41 -9.03 10.41
CA PHE A 497 11.49 -8.60 9.54
C PHE A 497 11.39 -7.11 9.24
N SER A 498 12.54 -6.57 8.87
CA SER A 498 12.70 -5.15 8.60
C SER A 498 12.22 -4.79 7.19
N SER A 499 12.11 -5.76 6.29
CA SER A 499 11.57 -5.58 4.93
C SER A 499 10.72 -6.76 4.47
N SER A 500 9.86 -6.51 3.47
CA SER A 500 9.04 -7.55 2.85
C SER A 500 9.89 -8.60 2.12
N ALA A 501 11.01 -8.21 1.52
CA ALA A 501 11.91 -9.16 0.85
C ALA A 501 12.51 -10.16 1.85
N GLN A 502 13.00 -9.68 2.99
CA GLN A 502 13.55 -10.54 4.03
C GLN A 502 12.52 -11.51 4.60
N ALA A 503 11.29 -11.03 4.82
CA ALA A 503 10.18 -11.87 5.29
C ALA A 503 9.88 -13.00 4.29
N ALA A 504 9.77 -12.68 3.00
CA ALA A 504 9.54 -13.67 1.95
C ALA A 504 10.71 -14.65 1.80
N GLN A 505 11.95 -14.18 1.82
CA GLN A 505 13.14 -15.02 1.75
C GLN A 505 13.21 -16.00 2.93
N PHE A 506 12.90 -15.53 4.15
CA PHE A 506 12.82 -16.38 5.32
C PHE A 506 11.74 -17.47 5.15
N CYS A 507 10.56 -17.12 4.66
CA CYS A 507 9.50 -18.09 4.37
C CYS A 507 9.93 -19.14 3.34
N ALA A 508 10.64 -18.72 2.28
CA ALA A 508 11.15 -19.63 1.25
C ALA A 508 12.14 -20.63 1.85
N LEU A 509 13.09 -20.13 2.65
CA LEU A 509 14.07 -20.97 3.35
C LEU A 509 13.39 -21.90 4.37
N LEU A 510 12.37 -21.41 5.09
CA LEU A 510 11.63 -22.22 6.05
C LEU A 510 10.94 -23.41 5.37
N MET A 511 10.39 -23.19 4.17
CA MET A 511 9.77 -24.23 3.34
C MET A 511 10.76 -25.17 2.65
N ALA A 512 11.98 -24.72 2.37
CA ALA A 512 12.99 -25.55 1.72
C ALA A 512 13.28 -26.81 2.54
N SER A 513 12.99 -27.99 1.99
CA SER A 513 13.20 -29.25 2.73
C SER A 513 14.66 -29.41 3.17
N SER A 514 14.92 -29.96 4.37
CA SER A 514 16.28 -30.19 4.93
C SER A 514 17.18 -31.11 4.09
N LYS A 515 16.76 -31.53 2.89
CA LYS A 515 17.42 -32.56 2.06
C LYS A 515 18.52 -32.05 1.13
N GLU A 516 18.76 -30.74 1.03
CA GLU A 516 19.82 -30.18 0.16
C GLU A 516 21.21 -30.07 0.80
N LYS A 517 21.46 -30.69 1.97
CA LYS A 517 22.83 -30.88 2.49
C LYS A 517 23.55 -32.13 1.95
N CYS A 518 22.97 -32.86 0.99
CA CYS A 518 23.57 -34.05 0.39
C CYS A 518 23.75 -33.95 -1.14
N ARG A 519 24.36 -32.87 -1.63
CA ARG A 519 25.14 -32.91 -2.88
C ARG A 519 26.35 -32.01 -2.72
N VAL A 520 27.43 -32.62 -2.24
CA VAL A 520 28.81 -32.13 -2.30
C VAL A 520 29.26 -32.09 -3.75
#